data_AF-A0A814RFJ8-F1
#
_entry.id   AF-A0A814RFJ8-F1
#
_cell.length_a   1.000
_cell.length_b   1.000
_cell.length_c   1.000
_cell.angle_alpha   90.00
_cell.angle_beta   90.00
_cell.angle_gamma   90.00
#
_symmetry.space_group_name_H-M   'P 1'
#
loop_
_entity.id
_entity.type
_entity.pdbx_description
1 polymer ?
#
loop_
_entity_poly.entity_id
_entity_poly.type
_entity_poly.pdbx_seq_one_letter_code
_entity_poly.pdbx_strand_id
1 'polypeptide(L)'
;MRNLTEGKSGDHLLTEQWQDYVLANAMLTNYLNILLVHASKTDFSLGNGSNQCTLYIKSLNSFRHTIIQLADNIRHHLTDLCIDMHRIHKSLENVPIHLKTILVLIKKGSKTLINTKLSDLLKKNENIVNGYLKILRNSKIKFEEIKNLLSELNSLISMLTINNVITLQIEDVTIQWNFLTDLFTHLAVHAETSSNYFLLQFNWILEQFIQFDIDTNRDLIINLLLSKVIEIERILDLLAIISETYVDISLQYSNEKLIDNSNLLLISNEQERKDSIRQHRYELQPQTVKFARLALTRHDEFLQRNQNRQITYEKFLNESSQSDLNILLMN
;
A
#
# COMPACT_ATOMS: atom_id res chain seq x y z
N MET A 1 25.24 -2.47 -29.76
CA MET A 1 23.85 -2.44 -30.28
C MET A 1 22.95 -2.02 -29.14
N ARG A 2 22.47 -0.78 -29.18
CA ARG A 2 21.43 -0.22 -28.29
C ARG A 2 20.06 -0.45 -28.91
N ASN A 3 19.04 -0.38 -28.05
CA ASN A 3 17.60 -0.30 -28.27
C ASN A 3 16.82 -1.60 -28.04
N LEU A 4 16.18 -1.67 -26.87
CA LEU A 4 14.73 -1.81 -26.70
C LEU A 4 14.40 -1.39 -25.26
N THR A 5 14.28 -0.09 -25.06
CA THR A 5 13.64 0.54 -23.89
C THR A 5 12.22 0.90 -24.29
N GLU A 6 11.23 0.37 -23.56
CA GLU A 6 10.01 1.05 -23.10
C GLU A 6 9.16 0.02 -22.34
N GLY A 7 8.97 0.23 -21.02
CA GLY A 7 8.12 -0.61 -20.16
C GLY A 7 8.72 -1.08 -18.82
N LYS A 8 10.02 -0.85 -18.53
CA LYS A 8 10.73 -1.51 -17.41
C LYS A 8 10.90 -0.72 -16.10
N SER A 9 10.38 0.50 -15.92
CA SER A 9 10.79 1.30 -14.74
C SER A 9 9.94 1.15 -13.47
N GLY A 10 8.67 0.74 -13.55
CA GLY A 10 7.77 0.68 -12.37
C GLY A 10 7.59 -0.72 -11.75
N ASP A 11 7.58 -1.76 -12.58
CA ASP A 11 7.27 -3.14 -12.16
C ASP A 11 8.44 -3.76 -11.36
N HIS A 12 9.67 -3.47 -11.80
CA HIS A 12 10.90 -3.95 -11.15
C HIS A 12 11.16 -3.27 -9.80
N LEU A 13 10.93 -1.96 -9.72
CA LEU A 13 11.22 -1.16 -8.54
C LEU A 13 10.37 -1.59 -7.33
N LEU A 14 9.05 -1.72 -7.52
CA LEU A 14 8.18 -2.16 -6.43
C LEU A 14 8.49 -3.60 -6.02
N THR A 15 8.74 -4.48 -6.99
CA THR A 15 9.09 -5.87 -6.69
C THR A 15 10.36 -5.98 -5.86
N GLU A 16 11.37 -5.13 -6.09
CA GLU A 16 12.67 -5.23 -5.43
C GLU A 16 12.83 -4.37 -4.17
N GLN A 17 12.00 -3.32 -3.99
CA GLN A 17 12.24 -2.29 -2.97
C GLN A 17 11.07 -2.06 -2.01
N TRP A 18 9.90 -2.68 -2.23
CA TRP A 18 8.72 -2.46 -1.36
C TRP A 18 9.00 -2.72 0.13
N GLN A 19 9.92 -3.63 0.46
CA GLN A 19 10.26 -3.92 1.86
C GLN A 19 10.81 -2.72 2.62
N ASP A 20 11.53 -1.81 1.97
CA ASP A 20 12.09 -0.63 2.62
C ASP A 20 10.99 0.42 2.87
N TYR A 21 10.06 0.52 1.92
CA TYR A 21 8.95 1.45 1.99
C TYR A 21 7.94 1.12 3.10
N VAL A 22 7.67 -0.16 3.37
CA VAL A 22 6.70 -0.55 4.43
C VAL A 22 7.22 -0.25 5.84
N LEU A 23 8.53 -0.08 6.02
CA LEU A 23 9.13 0.32 7.30
C LEU A 23 8.91 1.80 7.64
N ALA A 24 8.64 2.62 6.63
CA ALA A 24 8.54 4.07 6.79
C ALA A 24 7.45 4.47 7.81
N ASN A 25 6.34 3.72 7.90
CA ASN A 25 5.30 3.95 8.90
C ASN A 25 5.82 3.84 10.35
N ALA A 26 6.59 2.79 10.62
CA ALA A 26 7.14 2.56 11.95
C ALA A 26 8.21 3.62 12.30
N MET A 27 9.10 3.91 11.36
CA MET A 27 10.11 4.96 11.55
C MET A 27 9.47 6.34 11.77
N LEU A 28 8.50 6.70 10.94
CA LEU A 28 7.75 7.95 11.03
C LEU A 28 7.12 8.13 12.41
N THR A 29 6.42 7.11 12.91
CA THR A 29 5.78 7.13 14.23
C THR A 29 6.81 7.35 15.33
N ASN A 30 7.97 6.69 15.23
CA ASN A 30 9.02 6.86 16.23
C ASN A 30 9.63 8.27 16.25
N TYR A 31 9.95 8.83 15.09
CA TYR A 31 10.50 10.18 14.98
C TYR A 31 9.48 11.24 15.40
N LEU A 32 8.20 11.05 15.08
CA LEU A 32 7.12 11.90 15.56
C LEU A 32 7.03 11.89 17.10
N ASN A 33 7.17 10.72 17.73
CA ASN A 33 7.14 10.60 19.19
C ASN A 33 8.33 11.33 19.84
N ILE A 34 9.53 11.21 19.27
CA ILE A 34 10.69 11.98 19.73
C ILE A 34 10.44 13.49 19.60
N LEU A 35 9.82 13.92 18.50
CA LEU A 35 9.46 15.32 18.28
C LEU A 35 8.43 15.84 19.31
N LEU A 36 7.44 15.03 19.67
CA LEU A 36 6.48 15.33 20.75
C LEU A 36 7.18 15.50 22.10
N VAL A 37 8.16 14.64 22.42
CA VAL A 37 8.97 14.77 23.65
C VAL A 37 9.84 16.04 23.62
N HIS A 38 10.30 16.48 22.46
CA HIS A 38 10.97 17.79 22.35
C HIS A 38 10.00 18.96 22.57
N ALA A 39 8.80 18.89 21.99
CA ALA A 39 7.76 19.91 22.13
C ALA A 39 7.24 20.06 23.57
N SER A 40 7.36 19.02 24.42
CA SER A 40 7.02 19.12 25.85
C SER A 40 7.97 20.05 26.60
N LYS A 41 9.24 20.11 26.22
CA LYS A 41 10.28 20.96 26.85
C LYS A 41 10.19 22.41 26.44
N THR A 42 10.12 22.66 25.15
CA THR A 42 10.26 24.00 24.57
C THR A 42 9.04 24.36 23.75
N ASP A 43 8.42 25.47 24.11
CA ASP A 43 7.47 26.14 23.25
C ASP A 43 8.04 27.48 22.84
N PHE A 44 7.90 27.81 21.56
CA PHE A 44 8.42 29.04 20.97
C PHE A 44 7.58 29.43 19.77
N SER A 45 7.60 30.70 19.41
CA SER A 45 6.93 31.18 18.21
C SER A 45 7.70 30.75 16.95
N LEU A 46 6.97 30.23 15.97
CA LEU A 46 7.48 29.93 14.64
C LEU A 46 7.58 31.17 13.74
N GLY A 47 7.02 32.30 14.17
CA GLY A 47 7.11 33.56 13.46
C GLY A 47 6.07 34.58 13.91
N ASN A 48 6.26 35.83 13.52
CA ASN A 48 5.24 36.85 13.71
C ASN A 48 4.17 36.62 12.64
N GLY A 49 2.90 36.47 13.02
CA GLY A 49 1.77 36.08 12.14
C GLY A 49 1.50 36.98 10.92
N SER A 50 2.41 37.87 10.55
CA SER A 50 2.45 38.68 9.34
C SER A 50 3.06 37.96 8.12
N ASN A 51 3.65 36.76 8.28
CA ASN A 51 4.15 36.00 7.14
C ASN A 51 2.96 35.47 6.31
N GLN A 52 2.63 36.18 5.24
CA GLN A 52 1.57 35.86 4.26
C GLN A 52 1.72 34.50 3.54
N CYS A 53 2.61 33.62 4.00
CA CYS A 53 3.05 32.43 3.28
C CYS A 53 2.76 31.09 3.99
N THR A 54 1.98 31.07 5.07
CA THR A 54 1.61 29.81 5.75
C THR A 54 0.11 29.56 5.60
N LEU A 55 -0.24 28.57 4.80
CA LEU A 55 -1.60 28.14 4.49
C LEU A 55 -2.05 26.94 5.35
N TYR A 56 -1.12 26.10 5.78
CA TYR A 56 -1.43 24.81 6.41
C TYR A 56 -1.17 24.79 7.93
N ILE A 57 -0.19 25.56 8.42
CA ILE A 57 0.06 25.69 9.87
C ILE A 57 -0.97 26.62 10.51
N LYS A 58 -1.73 26.10 11.50
CA LYS A 58 -2.84 26.84 12.13
C LYS A 58 -2.40 27.84 13.20
N SER A 59 -1.26 27.61 13.84
CA SER A 59 -0.76 28.46 14.92
C SER A 59 0.73 28.69 14.75
N LEU A 60 1.10 29.91 14.37
CA LEU A 60 2.51 30.33 14.27
C LEU A 60 3.10 30.73 15.63
N ASN A 61 2.27 30.96 16.64
CA ASN A 61 2.72 31.47 17.93
C ASN A 61 3.28 30.38 18.85
N SER A 62 3.14 29.11 18.48
CA SER A 62 3.50 27.98 19.33
C SER A 62 3.90 26.76 18.50
N PHE A 63 5.20 26.45 18.51
CA PHE A 63 5.76 25.21 17.98
C PHE A 63 5.04 23.99 18.55
N ARG A 64 4.74 23.99 19.85
CA ARG A 64 4.04 22.87 20.48
C ARG A 64 2.68 22.61 19.83
N HIS A 65 1.88 23.65 19.60
CA HIS A 65 0.60 23.51 18.91
C HIS A 65 0.77 22.99 17.49
N THR A 66 1.80 23.42 16.76
CA THR A 66 2.09 22.92 15.42
C THR A 66 2.48 21.44 15.42
N ILE A 67 3.28 20.99 16.38
CA ILE A 67 3.63 19.56 16.51
C ILE A 67 2.41 18.71 16.90
N ILE A 68 1.53 19.22 17.75
CA ILE A 68 0.25 18.54 18.05
C ILE A 68 -0.60 18.42 16.78
N GLN A 69 -0.75 19.50 16.01
CA GLN A 69 -1.46 19.47 14.74
C GLN A 69 -0.87 18.44 13.78
N LEU A 70 0.46 18.44 13.60
CA LEU A 70 1.16 17.47 12.76
C LEU A 70 0.92 16.04 13.24
N ALA A 71 1.02 15.79 14.55
CA ALA A 71 0.84 14.47 15.12
C ALA A 71 -0.58 13.94 14.96
N ASP A 72 -1.59 14.78 15.18
CA ASP A 72 -2.99 14.42 14.98
C ASP A 72 -3.30 14.14 13.50
N ASN A 73 -2.80 14.97 12.59
CA ASN A 73 -2.95 14.76 11.16
C ASN A 73 -2.28 13.44 10.73
N ILE A 74 -1.00 13.22 11.09
CA ILE A 74 -0.29 11.98 10.77
C ILE A 74 -1.04 10.77 11.33
N ARG A 75 -1.46 10.81 12.60
CA ARG A 75 -2.19 9.71 13.24
C ARG A 75 -3.48 9.38 12.50
N HIS A 76 -4.27 10.39 12.17
CA HIS A 76 -5.51 10.22 11.42
C HIS A 76 -5.24 9.56 10.07
N HIS A 77 -4.28 10.07 9.31
CA HIS A 77 -3.96 9.55 8.00
C HIS A 77 -3.35 8.14 8.04
N LEU A 78 -2.45 7.82 8.97
CA LEU A 78 -1.91 6.46 9.11
C LEU A 78 -2.99 5.45 9.49
N THR A 79 -3.94 5.83 10.35
CA THR A 79 -5.08 4.98 10.71
C THR A 79 -5.93 4.68 9.47
N ASP A 80 -6.25 5.72 8.71
CA ASP A 80 -6.99 5.63 7.45
C ASP A 80 -6.29 4.71 6.45
N LEU A 81 -4.97 4.86 6.27
CA LEU A 81 -4.18 4.03 5.36
C LEU A 81 -4.16 2.57 5.80
N CYS A 82 -4.09 2.30 7.11
CA CYS A 82 -4.18 0.93 7.63
C CYS A 82 -5.54 0.29 7.31
N ILE A 83 -6.64 1.04 7.49
CA ILE A 83 -7.99 0.57 7.14
C ILE A 83 -8.12 0.33 5.64
N ASP A 84 -7.63 1.28 4.84
CA ASP A 84 -7.66 1.21 3.39
C ASP A 84 -6.84 0.02 2.86
N MET A 85 -5.64 -0.23 3.39
CA MET A 85 -4.82 -1.40 3.04
C MET A 85 -5.46 -2.72 3.47
N HIS A 86 -6.11 -2.76 4.64
CA HIS A 86 -6.87 -3.94 5.05
C HIS A 86 -8.02 -4.25 4.07
N ARG A 87 -8.76 -3.22 3.64
CA ARG A 87 -9.83 -3.36 2.63
C ARG A 87 -9.28 -3.87 1.29
N ILE A 88 -8.15 -3.33 0.83
CA ILE A 88 -7.48 -3.79 -0.39
C ILE A 88 -7.13 -5.27 -0.26
N HIS A 89 -6.39 -5.66 0.78
CA HIS A 89 -5.99 -7.05 1.01
C HIS A 89 -7.20 -8.00 0.99
N LYS A 90 -8.25 -7.67 1.75
CA LYS A 90 -9.49 -8.48 1.82
C LYS A 90 -10.21 -8.58 0.48
N SER A 91 -10.15 -7.54 -0.34
CA SER A 91 -10.79 -7.55 -1.66
C SER A 91 -10.02 -8.43 -2.66
N LEU A 92 -8.70 -8.51 -2.50
CA LEU A 92 -7.81 -9.28 -3.38
C LEU A 92 -7.78 -10.79 -3.05
N GLU A 93 -8.09 -11.16 -1.81
CA GLU A 93 -8.05 -12.55 -1.30
C GLU A 93 -8.80 -13.56 -2.21
N ASN A 94 -9.92 -13.15 -2.80
CA ASN A 94 -10.76 -14.03 -3.63
C ASN A 94 -10.48 -13.96 -5.13
N VAL A 95 -9.66 -13.01 -5.61
CA VAL A 95 -9.43 -12.84 -7.04
C VAL A 95 -8.78 -14.07 -7.69
N PRO A 96 -7.77 -14.72 -7.08
CA PRO A 96 -7.24 -16.00 -7.56
C PRO A 96 -8.31 -17.05 -7.86
N ILE A 97 -9.29 -17.18 -6.95
CA ILE A 97 -10.39 -18.14 -7.07
C ILE A 97 -11.27 -17.76 -8.25
N HIS A 98 -11.64 -16.47 -8.38
CA HIS A 98 -12.46 -16.02 -9.49
C HIS A 98 -11.79 -16.25 -10.85
N LEU A 99 -10.48 -15.95 -10.97
CA LEU A 99 -9.72 -16.19 -12.20
C LEU A 99 -9.68 -17.68 -12.56
N LYS A 100 -9.45 -18.54 -11.56
CA LYS A 100 -9.51 -20.00 -11.69
C LYS A 100 -10.90 -20.47 -12.15
N THR A 101 -11.97 -19.95 -11.55
CA THR A 101 -13.36 -20.27 -11.93
C THR A 101 -13.66 -19.87 -13.37
N ILE A 102 -13.19 -18.70 -13.82
CA ILE A 102 -13.36 -18.26 -15.21
C ILE A 102 -12.67 -19.24 -16.17
N LEU A 103 -11.43 -19.62 -15.91
CA LEU A 103 -10.71 -20.57 -16.76
C LEU A 103 -11.39 -21.95 -16.80
N VAL A 104 -11.86 -22.47 -15.66
CA VAL A 104 -12.60 -23.75 -15.64
C VAL A 104 -13.95 -23.63 -16.37
N LEU A 105 -14.67 -22.52 -16.20
CA LEU A 105 -15.92 -22.24 -16.89
C LEU A 105 -15.71 -22.27 -18.41
N ILE A 106 -14.63 -21.69 -18.92
CA ILE A 106 -14.30 -21.68 -20.34
C ILE A 106 -13.88 -23.07 -20.82
N LYS A 107 -13.06 -23.77 -20.04
CA LYS A 107 -12.55 -25.10 -20.40
C LYS A 107 -13.67 -26.14 -20.44
N LYS A 108 -14.58 -26.13 -19.46
CA LYS A 108 -15.53 -27.23 -19.19
C LYS A 108 -17.00 -26.84 -19.20
N GLY A 109 -17.33 -25.55 -19.13
CA GLY A 109 -18.71 -25.08 -19.13
C GLY A 109 -19.41 -25.30 -20.47
N SER A 110 -20.73 -25.53 -20.44
CA SER A 110 -21.54 -25.50 -21.65
C SER A 110 -21.64 -24.07 -22.19
N LYS A 111 -21.91 -23.91 -23.49
CA LYS A 111 -22.14 -22.58 -24.09
C LYS A 111 -23.21 -21.76 -23.35
N THR A 112 -24.28 -22.41 -22.88
CA THR A 112 -25.33 -21.79 -22.07
C THR A 112 -24.81 -21.30 -20.71
N LEU A 113 -24.00 -22.11 -20.03
CA LEU A 113 -23.43 -21.75 -18.74
C LEU A 113 -22.41 -20.61 -18.87
N ILE A 114 -21.57 -20.65 -19.90
CA ILE A 114 -20.62 -19.58 -20.21
C ILE A 114 -21.37 -18.27 -20.46
N ASN A 115 -22.35 -18.27 -21.35
CA ASN A 115 -23.11 -17.06 -21.69
C ASN A 115 -23.88 -16.47 -20.50
N THR A 116 -24.31 -17.31 -19.55
CA THR A 116 -25.08 -16.85 -18.38
C THR A 116 -24.21 -16.41 -17.21
N LYS A 117 -23.05 -17.03 -16.98
CA LYS A 117 -22.24 -16.79 -15.77
C LYS A 117 -20.99 -15.96 -16.00
N LEU A 118 -20.44 -15.94 -17.21
CA LEU A 118 -19.17 -15.27 -17.46
C LEU A 118 -19.25 -13.76 -17.24
N SER A 119 -20.28 -13.09 -17.75
CA SER A 119 -20.45 -11.63 -17.59
C SER A 119 -20.49 -11.21 -16.11
N ASP A 120 -21.18 -12.00 -15.27
CA ASP A 120 -21.27 -11.73 -13.84
C ASP A 120 -19.91 -11.88 -13.15
N LEU A 121 -19.14 -12.92 -13.49
CA LEU A 121 -17.80 -13.13 -12.95
C LEU A 121 -16.82 -12.02 -13.36
N LEU A 122 -16.89 -11.57 -14.63
CA LEU A 122 -16.07 -10.46 -15.11
C LEU A 122 -16.42 -9.15 -14.39
N LYS A 123 -17.71 -8.84 -14.25
CA LYS A 123 -18.19 -7.66 -13.51
C LYS A 123 -17.78 -7.70 -12.03
N LYS A 124 -17.86 -8.87 -11.38
CA LYS A 124 -17.40 -9.04 -10.00
C LYS A 124 -15.92 -8.65 -9.86
N ASN A 125 -15.06 -9.17 -10.73
CA ASN A 125 -13.63 -8.85 -10.71
C ASN A 125 -13.34 -7.39 -11.09
N GLU A 126 -14.04 -6.85 -12.10
CA GLU A 126 -13.93 -5.43 -12.45
C GLU A 126 -14.28 -4.52 -11.27
N ASN A 127 -15.34 -4.84 -10.53
CA ASN A 127 -15.73 -4.09 -9.34
C ASN A 127 -14.67 -4.17 -8.23
N ILE A 128 -14.06 -5.34 -8.02
CA ILE A 128 -12.93 -5.50 -7.08
C ILE A 128 -11.77 -4.62 -7.51
N VAL A 129 -11.40 -4.69 -8.79
CA VAL A 129 -10.29 -3.95 -9.40
C VAL A 129 -10.48 -2.44 -9.27
N ASN A 130 -11.63 -1.95 -9.68
CA ASN A 130 -11.98 -0.54 -9.59
C ASN A 130 -12.10 -0.07 -8.13
N GLY A 131 -12.53 -0.96 -7.23
CA GLY A 131 -12.64 -0.71 -5.79
C GLY A 131 -11.29 -0.36 -5.16
N TYR A 132 -10.28 -1.23 -5.28
CA TYR A 132 -8.96 -0.94 -4.70
C TYR A 132 -8.25 0.21 -5.42
N LEU A 133 -8.46 0.36 -6.73
CA LEU A 133 -7.90 1.49 -7.49
C LEU A 133 -8.36 2.84 -6.97
N LYS A 134 -9.66 2.95 -6.66
CA LYS A 134 -10.23 4.16 -6.08
C LYS A 134 -9.59 4.47 -4.73
N ILE A 135 -9.37 3.45 -3.90
CA ILE A 135 -8.69 3.60 -2.60
C ILE A 135 -7.27 4.14 -2.80
N LEU A 136 -6.48 3.52 -3.69
CA LEU A 136 -5.09 3.91 -3.95
C LEU A 136 -4.96 5.29 -4.61
N ARG A 137 -5.91 5.72 -5.43
CA ARG A 137 -5.91 7.08 -6.00
C ARG A 137 -6.23 8.14 -4.96
N ASN A 138 -7.13 7.83 -4.03
CA ASN A 138 -7.53 8.77 -2.98
C ASN A 138 -6.44 9.01 -1.95
N SER A 139 -5.51 8.07 -1.74
CA SER A 139 -4.39 8.25 -0.81
C SER A 139 -3.47 9.41 -1.22
N LYS A 140 -3.30 9.68 -2.52
CA LYS A 140 -2.50 10.81 -3.02
C LYS A 140 -2.98 12.15 -2.48
N ILE A 141 -4.29 12.38 -2.45
CA ILE A 141 -4.88 13.62 -1.92
C ILE A 141 -4.57 13.74 -0.42
N LYS A 142 -4.66 12.63 0.31
CA LYS A 142 -4.34 12.56 1.75
C LYS A 142 -2.87 12.90 2.03
N PHE A 143 -1.95 12.53 1.15
CA PHE A 143 -0.51 12.79 1.33
C PHE A 143 -0.12 14.25 1.14
N GLU A 144 -0.77 14.96 0.21
CA GLU A 144 -0.43 16.35 -0.11
C GLU A 144 -0.65 17.29 1.07
N GLU A 145 -1.71 17.09 1.87
CA GLU A 145 -1.97 17.96 3.04
C GLU A 145 -0.81 17.90 4.05
N ILE A 146 -0.38 16.70 4.45
CA ILE A 146 0.73 16.53 5.41
C ILE A 146 2.05 16.98 4.78
N LYS A 147 2.28 16.69 3.50
CA LYS A 147 3.49 17.12 2.79
C LYS A 147 3.62 18.64 2.79
N ASN A 148 2.52 19.35 2.53
CA ASN A 148 2.49 20.80 2.58
C ASN A 148 2.72 21.34 4.00
N LEU A 149 2.10 20.72 5.01
CA LEU A 149 2.32 21.09 6.42
C LEU A 149 3.79 20.91 6.83
N LEU A 150 4.42 19.78 6.48
CA LEU A 150 5.84 19.51 6.74
C LEU A 150 6.76 20.47 6.00
N SER A 151 6.44 20.81 4.76
CA SER A 151 7.17 21.80 3.96
C SER A 151 7.17 23.18 4.62
N GLU A 152 5.99 23.66 5.06
CA GLU A 152 5.87 24.91 5.79
C GLU A 152 6.66 24.88 7.10
N LEU A 153 6.55 23.78 7.86
CA LEU A 153 7.23 23.62 9.14
C LEU A 153 8.75 23.66 9.00
N ASN A 154 9.29 22.93 8.02
CA ASN A 154 10.71 22.93 7.69
C ASN A 154 11.20 24.34 7.31
N SER A 155 10.44 25.04 6.46
CA SER A 155 10.77 26.40 6.05
C SER A 155 10.86 27.34 7.26
N LEU A 156 9.86 27.33 8.14
CA LEU A 156 9.84 28.19 9.33
C LEU A 156 11.00 27.86 10.29
N ILE A 157 11.26 26.59 10.55
CA ILE A 157 12.30 26.18 11.50
C ILE A 157 13.70 26.50 11.00
N SER A 158 13.93 26.39 9.68
CA SER A 158 15.19 26.80 9.07
C SER A 158 15.52 28.28 9.29
N MET A 159 14.49 29.14 9.40
CA MET A 159 14.67 30.58 9.63
C MET A 159 14.97 30.94 11.08
N LEU A 160 14.61 30.09 12.05
CA LEU A 160 14.60 30.44 13.46
C LEU A 160 15.93 30.14 14.18
N THR A 161 16.98 29.68 13.48
CA THR A 161 18.26 29.24 14.09
C THR A 161 18.06 28.32 15.31
N ILE A 162 17.07 27.42 15.22
CA ILE A 162 16.71 26.50 16.31
C ILE A 162 17.75 25.38 16.42
N ASN A 163 17.82 24.78 17.62
CA ASN A 163 18.58 23.57 17.93
C ASN A 163 18.56 22.54 16.77
N ASN A 164 19.75 22.19 16.26
CA ASN A 164 19.96 21.20 15.19
C ASN A 164 19.18 19.90 15.40
N VAL A 165 18.94 19.47 16.65
CA VAL A 165 18.21 18.23 16.93
C VAL A 165 16.75 18.29 16.48
N ILE A 166 16.03 19.41 16.70
CA ILE A 166 14.62 19.53 16.30
C ILE A 166 14.53 19.55 14.77
N THR A 167 15.40 20.29 14.11
CA THR A 167 15.48 20.35 12.65
C THR A 167 15.69 18.96 12.05
N LEU A 168 16.68 18.20 12.55
CA LEU A 168 16.96 16.83 12.09
C LEU A 168 15.75 15.90 12.28
N GLN A 169 15.02 15.99 13.40
CA GLN A 169 13.84 15.14 13.61
C GLN A 169 12.69 15.46 12.63
N ILE A 170 12.53 16.70 12.23
CA ILE A 170 11.49 17.08 11.26
C ILE A 170 11.89 16.68 9.85
N GLU A 171 13.18 16.78 9.52
CA GLU A 171 13.75 16.21 8.29
C GLU A 171 13.51 14.69 8.24
N ASP A 172 13.80 13.96 9.33
CA ASP A 172 13.55 12.52 9.43
C ASP A 172 12.07 12.19 9.20
N VAL A 173 11.14 12.88 9.89
CA VAL A 173 9.68 12.72 9.68
C VAL A 173 9.30 12.98 8.22
N THR A 174 9.89 14.01 7.59
CA THR A 174 9.63 14.37 6.20
C THR A 174 10.10 13.30 5.23
N ILE A 175 11.31 12.76 5.45
CA ILE A 175 11.86 11.66 4.65
C ILE A 175 10.94 10.43 4.73
N GLN A 176 10.53 10.04 5.94
CA GLN A 176 9.65 8.87 6.10
C GLN A 176 8.26 9.08 5.50
N TRP A 177 7.71 10.30 5.56
CA TRP A 177 6.44 10.62 4.88
C TRP A 177 6.56 10.51 3.35
N ASN A 178 7.67 10.95 2.79
CA ASN A 178 7.92 10.84 1.35
C ASN A 178 8.03 9.37 0.92
N PHE A 179 8.72 8.52 1.70
CA PHE A 179 8.75 7.08 1.42
C PHE A 179 7.35 6.45 1.40
N LEU A 180 6.47 6.82 2.34
CA LEU A 180 5.07 6.36 2.31
C LEU A 180 4.33 6.88 1.07
N THR A 181 4.53 8.15 0.72
CA THR A 181 3.91 8.75 -0.48
C THR A 181 4.34 8.01 -1.75
N ASP A 182 5.62 7.68 -1.86
CA ASP A 182 6.19 6.93 -2.98
C ASP A 182 5.64 5.51 -3.06
N LEU A 183 5.53 4.81 -1.92
CA LEU A 183 4.91 3.48 -1.83
C LEU A 183 3.53 3.46 -2.46
N PHE A 184 2.64 4.35 -1.99
CA PHE A 184 1.27 4.38 -2.46
C PHE A 184 1.15 4.87 -3.90
N THR A 185 2.08 5.73 -4.36
CA THR A 185 2.17 6.11 -5.76
C THR A 185 2.51 4.89 -6.63
N HIS A 186 3.50 4.09 -6.22
CA HIS A 186 3.86 2.86 -6.93
C HIS A 186 2.71 1.83 -6.90
N LEU A 187 2.06 1.63 -5.75
CA LEU A 187 0.89 0.75 -5.64
C LEU A 187 -0.24 1.18 -6.57
N ALA A 188 -0.52 2.48 -6.68
CA ALA A 188 -1.54 3.00 -7.58
C ALA A 188 -1.20 2.72 -9.06
N VAL A 189 0.05 2.91 -9.47
CA VAL A 189 0.51 2.58 -10.84
C VAL A 189 0.36 1.09 -11.12
N HIS A 190 0.79 0.22 -10.20
CA HIS A 190 0.63 -1.24 -10.32
C HIS A 190 -0.82 -1.67 -10.43
N ALA A 191 -1.68 -1.07 -9.61
CA ALA A 191 -3.12 -1.27 -9.64
C ALA A 191 -3.73 -0.88 -11.00
N GLU A 192 -3.28 0.24 -11.60
CA GLU A 192 -3.74 0.70 -12.91
C GLU A 192 -3.29 -0.24 -14.02
N THR A 193 -2.04 -0.70 -13.97
CA THR A 193 -1.51 -1.71 -14.87
C THR A 193 -2.30 -3.01 -14.81
N SER A 194 -2.58 -3.51 -13.60
CA SER A 194 -3.41 -4.71 -13.42
C SER A 194 -4.81 -4.53 -13.99
N SER A 195 -5.41 -3.35 -13.78
CA SER A 195 -6.73 -3.04 -14.33
C SER A 195 -6.73 -3.01 -15.86
N ASN A 196 -5.70 -2.44 -16.48
CA ASN A 196 -5.55 -2.47 -17.94
C ASN A 196 -5.39 -3.90 -18.47
N TYR A 197 -4.60 -4.75 -17.81
CA TYR A 197 -4.50 -6.15 -18.20
C TYR A 197 -5.83 -6.90 -18.06
N PHE A 198 -6.54 -6.70 -16.95
CA PHE A 198 -7.80 -7.38 -16.66
C PHE A 198 -8.96 -6.86 -17.54
N LEU A 199 -9.19 -5.55 -17.59
CA LEU A 199 -10.34 -4.95 -18.27
C LEU A 199 -10.18 -4.82 -19.78
N LEU A 200 -8.96 -4.61 -20.27
CA LEU A 200 -8.75 -4.37 -21.70
C LEU A 200 -8.25 -5.62 -22.41
N GLN A 201 -7.30 -6.36 -21.86
CA GLN A 201 -6.71 -7.50 -22.59
C GLN A 201 -7.50 -8.78 -22.34
N PHE A 202 -7.80 -9.11 -21.09
CA PHE A 202 -8.48 -10.35 -20.73
C PHE A 202 -9.95 -10.34 -21.19
N ASN A 203 -10.71 -9.26 -20.92
CA ASN A 203 -12.09 -9.14 -21.40
C ASN A 203 -12.18 -9.10 -22.93
N TRP A 204 -11.29 -8.38 -23.61
CA TRP A 204 -11.31 -8.32 -25.07
C TRP A 204 -11.10 -9.68 -25.71
N ILE A 205 -10.12 -10.47 -25.22
CA ILE A 205 -9.91 -11.85 -25.68
C ILE A 205 -11.23 -12.64 -25.54
N LEU A 206 -11.89 -12.56 -24.39
CA LEU A 206 -13.15 -13.27 -24.16
C LEU A 206 -14.27 -12.82 -25.10
N GLU A 207 -14.45 -11.53 -25.30
CA GLU A 207 -15.48 -11.00 -26.19
C GLU A 207 -15.30 -11.45 -27.64
N GLN A 208 -14.05 -11.44 -28.14
CA GLN A 208 -13.76 -11.92 -29.49
C GLN A 208 -14.05 -13.42 -29.61
N PHE A 209 -13.59 -14.23 -28.66
CA PHE A 209 -13.72 -15.69 -28.77
C PHE A 209 -15.12 -16.24 -28.52
N ILE A 210 -15.97 -15.54 -27.77
CA ILE A 210 -17.40 -15.86 -27.67
C ILE A 210 -18.08 -15.73 -29.04
N GLN A 211 -17.63 -14.82 -29.89
CA GLN A 211 -18.20 -14.60 -31.24
C GLN A 211 -17.75 -15.66 -32.26
N PHE A 212 -16.57 -16.27 -32.09
CA PHE A 212 -15.93 -17.15 -33.09
C PHE A 212 -16.13 -18.66 -32.90
N ASP A 213 -17.08 -19.08 -32.05
CA ASP A 213 -17.33 -20.48 -31.66
C ASP A 213 -16.30 -21.04 -30.65
N ILE A 214 -16.67 -20.91 -29.37
CA ILE A 214 -15.88 -21.33 -28.23
C ILE A 214 -15.62 -22.84 -28.21
N ASP A 215 -16.54 -23.65 -28.72
CA ASP A 215 -16.46 -25.11 -28.65
C ASP A 215 -15.33 -25.66 -29.53
N THR A 216 -15.09 -25.03 -30.69
CA THR A 216 -14.03 -25.42 -31.62
C THR A 216 -12.64 -24.94 -31.17
N ASN A 217 -12.56 -23.87 -30.37
CA ASN A 217 -11.30 -23.17 -30.07
C ASN A 217 -10.89 -23.21 -28.59
N ARG A 218 -11.52 -24.05 -27.75
CA ARG A 218 -11.32 -24.04 -26.28
C ARG A 218 -9.86 -24.06 -25.84
N ASP A 219 -9.05 -24.96 -26.40
CA ASP A 219 -7.65 -25.11 -25.97
C ASP A 219 -6.80 -23.89 -26.33
N LEU A 220 -7.03 -23.32 -27.53
CA LEU A 220 -6.37 -22.08 -27.94
C LEU A 220 -6.74 -20.92 -27.01
N ILE A 221 -8.03 -20.79 -26.69
CA ILE A 221 -8.55 -19.74 -25.80
C ILE A 221 -7.94 -19.89 -24.41
N ILE A 222 -7.92 -21.10 -23.86
CA ILE A 222 -7.34 -21.36 -22.54
C ILE A 222 -5.86 -21.02 -22.53
N ASN A 223 -5.09 -21.40 -23.56
CA ASN A 223 -3.67 -21.07 -23.62
C ASN A 223 -3.42 -19.56 -23.65
N LEU A 224 -4.23 -18.79 -24.40
CA LEU A 224 -4.13 -17.32 -24.45
C LEU A 224 -4.54 -16.65 -23.14
N LEU A 225 -5.59 -17.15 -22.49
CA LEU A 225 -6.09 -16.60 -21.22
C LEU A 225 -5.19 -16.97 -20.06
N LEU A 226 -4.60 -18.17 -20.05
CA LEU A 226 -3.77 -18.67 -18.97
C LEU A 226 -2.57 -17.74 -18.72
N SER A 227 -1.86 -17.34 -19.78
CA SER A 227 -0.73 -16.42 -19.63
C SER A 227 -1.17 -15.07 -19.06
N LYS A 228 -2.35 -14.56 -19.46
CA LYS A 228 -2.88 -13.28 -18.99
C LYS A 228 -3.36 -13.35 -17.55
N VAL A 229 -4.00 -14.45 -17.16
CA VAL A 229 -4.40 -14.71 -15.77
C VAL A 229 -3.19 -14.77 -14.86
N ILE A 230 -2.12 -15.44 -15.28
CA ILE A 230 -0.86 -15.52 -14.53
C ILE A 230 -0.26 -14.11 -14.34
N GLU A 231 -0.22 -13.29 -15.38
CA GLU A 231 0.25 -11.89 -15.29
C GLU A 231 -0.58 -11.06 -14.30
N ILE A 232 -1.91 -11.15 -14.40
CA ILE A 232 -2.84 -10.41 -13.53
C ILE A 232 -2.70 -10.88 -12.08
N GLU A 233 -2.78 -12.18 -11.83
CA GLU A 233 -2.70 -12.73 -10.49
C GLU A 233 -1.33 -12.42 -9.84
N ARG A 234 -0.24 -12.38 -10.62
CA ARG A 234 1.08 -11.96 -10.12
C ARG A 234 1.05 -10.53 -9.56
N ILE A 235 0.49 -9.57 -10.30
CA ILE A 235 0.44 -8.17 -9.85
C ILE A 235 -0.46 -8.05 -8.61
N LEU A 236 -1.63 -8.69 -8.64
CA LEU A 236 -2.57 -8.65 -7.53
C LEU A 236 -2.02 -9.30 -6.25
N ASP A 237 -1.26 -10.39 -6.39
CA ASP A 237 -0.63 -11.07 -5.27
C ASP A 237 0.45 -10.19 -4.62
N LEU A 238 1.25 -9.47 -5.43
CA LEU A 238 2.21 -8.49 -4.91
C LEU A 238 1.49 -7.38 -4.12
N LEU A 239 0.42 -6.81 -4.68
CA LEU A 239 -0.41 -5.82 -3.98
C LEU A 239 -0.96 -6.39 -2.66
N ALA A 240 -1.50 -7.61 -2.68
CA ALA A 240 -2.09 -8.25 -1.50
C ALA A 240 -1.06 -8.46 -0.38
N ILE A 241 0.16 -8.88 -0.73
CA ILE A 241 1.26 -9.11 0.20
C ILE A 241 1.77 -7.80 0.81
N ILE A 242 1.93 -6.76 0.00
CA ILE A 242 2.32 -5.43 0.49
C ILE A 242 1.25 -4.89 1.45
N SER A 243 -0.03 -5.01 1.07
CA SER A 243 -1.16 -4.59 1.90
C SER A 243 -1.23 -5.35 3.23
N GLU A 244 -1.08 -6.68 3.22
CA GLU A 244 -1.05 -7.49 4.43
C GLU A 244 0.12 -7.10 5.34
N THR A 245 1.32 -7.00 4.77
CA THR A 245 2.54 -6.67 5.53
C THR A 245 2.45 -5.28 6.15
N TYR A 246 1.93 -4.29 5.41
CA TYR A 246 1.71 -2.94 5.93
C TYR A 246 0.75 -2.95 7.12
N VAL A 247 -0.35 -3.70 7.01
CA VAL A 247 -1.34 -3.83 8.10
C VAL A 247 -0.71 -4.49 9.32
N ASP A 248 0.03 -5.58 9.15
CA ASP A 248 0.70 -6.29 10.25
C ASP A 248 1.67 -5.37 11.01
N ILE A 249 2.49 -4.60 10.28
CA ILE A 249 3.43 -3.64 10.88
C ILE A 249 2.67 -2.49 11.58
N SER A 250 1.64 -1.94 10.91
CA SER A 250 0.88 -0.81 11.44
C SER A 250 0.12 -1.17 12.71
N LEU A 251 -0.43 -2.39 12.80
CA LEU A 251 -1.14 -2.88 13.98
C LEU A 251 -0.17 -3.16 15.14
N GLN A 252 0.99 -3.76 14.86
CA GLN A 252 1.97 -4.10 15.89
C GLN A 252 2.73 -2.91 16.46
N TYR A 253 2.74 -1.76 15.79
CA TYR A 253 3.60 -0.64 16.16
C TYR A 253 2.90 0.71 16.14
N SER A 254 2.42 1.13 14.97
CA SER A 254 1.94 2.50 14.79
C SER A 254 0.65 2.75 15.59
N ASN A 255 -0.33 1.86 15.50
CA ASN A 255 -1.62 2.08 16.15
C ASN A 255 -1.52 2.06 17.69
N GLU A 256 -0.70 1.19 18.26
CA GLU A 256 -0.49 1.16 19.71
C GLU A 256 0.28 2.41 20.19
N LYS A 257 1.38 2.77 19.50
CA LYS A 257 2.22 3.91 19.92
C LYS A 257 1.58 5.27 19.69
N LEU A 258 0.75 5.44 18.65
CA LEU A 258 0.07 6.72 18.37
C LEU A 258 -1.01 7.07 19.40
N ILE A 259 -1.55 6.08 20.13
CA ILE A 259 -2.52 6.29 21.22
C ILE A 259 -1.83 6.93 22.44
N ASP A 260 -0.56 6.62 22.66
CA ASP A 260 0.23 7.10 23.81
C ASP A 260 0.82 8.53 23.62
N ASN A 261 0.66 9.12 22.43
CA ASN A 261 1.28 10.39 22.04
C ASN A 261 0.90 11.57 22.94
N SER A 262 -0.32 11.57 23.48
CA SER A 262 -0.81 12.66 24.34
C SER A 262 -0.04 12.75 25.66
N ASN A 263 0.43 11.62 26.20
CA ASN A 263 1.18 11.57 27.46
C ASN A 263 2.60 12.13 27.30
N LEU A 264 3.20 12.01 26.11
CA LEU A 264 4.56 12.50 25.83
C LEU A 264 4.69 14.02 25.98
N LEU A 265 3.60 14.75 25.76
CA LEU A 265 3.54 16.21 25.91
C LEU A 265 3.49 16.67 27.37
N LEU A 266 3.13 15.77 28.29
CA LEU A 266 2.97 16.07 29.72
C LEU A 266 4.29 15.87 30.51
N ILE A 267 5.35 15.37 29.86
CA ILE A 267 6.63 15.11 30.50
C ILE A 267 7.30 16.43 30.90
N SER A 268 7.22 16.76 32.19
CA SER A 268 7.77 17.98 32.77
C SER A 268 9.23 17.84 33.21
N ASN A 269 9.66 16.64 33.61
CA ASN A 269 11.01 16.36 34.09
C ASN A 269 12.02 16.16 32.94
N GLU A 270 13.19 16.81 33.03
CA GLU A 270 14.25 16.70 32.02
C GLU A 270 14.87 15.31 31.93
N GLN A 271 15.02 14.62 33.06
CA GLN A 271 15.58 13.26 33.08
C GLN A 271 14.62 12.28 32.41
N GLU A 272 13.33 12.39 32.73
CA GLU A 272 12.27 11.57 32.13
C GLU A 272 12.17 11.80 30.62
N ARG A 273 12.31 13.05 30.13
CA ARG A 273 12.39 13.33 28.68
C ARG A 273 13.58 12.63 28.03
N LYS A 274 14.77 12.72 28.63
CA LYS A 274 15.98 12.08 28.09
C LYS A 274 15.83 10.57 28.05
N ASP A 275 15.23 9.98 29.08
CA ASP A 275 15.01 8.54 29.15
C ASP A 275 13.96 8.09 28.13
N SER A 276 12.88 8.85 27.93
CA SER A 276 11.89 8.61 26.88
C SER A 276 12.49 8.70 25.47
N ILE A 277 13.32 9.72 25.18
CA ILE A 277 14.01 9.83 23.88
C ILE A 277 14.97 8.64 23.68
N ARG A 278 15.71 8.25 24.72
CA ARG A 278 16.60 7.07 24.66
C ARG A 278 15.83 5.79 24.39
N GLN A 279 14.69 5.61 25.06
CA GLN A 279 13.82 4.46 24.87
C GLN A 279 13.33 4.38 23.41
N HIS A 280 12.77 5.47 22.85
CA HIS A 280 12.32 5.50 21.46
C HIS A 280 13.46 5.24 20.46
N ARG A 281 14.68 5.72 20.74
CA ARG A 281 15.85 5.40 19.89
C ARG A 281 16.31 3.96 20.02
N TYR A 282 16.27 3.40 21.22
CA TYR A 282 16.72 2.04 21.50
C TYR A 282 15.73 0.99 20.99
N GLU A 283 14.42 1.24 21.11
CA GLU A 283 13.36 0.34 20.62
C GLU A 283 13.29 0.30 19.09
N LEU A 284 13.60 1.43 18.42
CA LEU A 284 13.51 1.54 16.97
C LEU A 284 14.36 0.50 16.22
N GLN A 285 15.61 0.29 16.63
CA GLN A 285 16.52 -0.64 15.94
C GLN A 285 16.02 -2.10 15.93
N PRO A 286 15.77 -2.76 17.09
CA PRO A 286 15.31 -4.14 17.10
C PRO A 286 13.94 -4.30 16.43
N GLN A 287 13.04 -3.31 16.53
CA GLN A 287 11.75 -3.35 15.85
C GLN A 287 11.88 -3.22 14.34
N THR A 288 12.69 -2.28 13.86
CA THR A 288 12.98 -2.15 12.42
C THR A 288 13.57 -3.44 11.85
N VAL A 289 14.48 -4.11 12.58
CA VAL A 289 15.02 -5.42 12.16
C VAL A 289 13.93 -6.48 12.11
N LYS A 290 13.03 -6.54 13.12
CA LYS A 290 11.90 -7.46 13.14
C LYS A 290 10.98 -7.24 11.93
N PHE A 291 10.63 -6.00 11.64
CA PHE A 291 9.75 -5.65 10.52
C PHE A 291 10.41 -5.88 9.17
N ALA A 292 11.71 -5.59 9.03
CA ALA A 292 12.47 -5.90 7.82
C ALA A 292 12.50 -7.40 7.54
N ARG A 293 12.70 -8.23 8.58
CA ARG A 293 12.63 -9.70 8.45
C ARG A 293 11.24 -10.19 8.03
N LEU A 294 10.19 -9.59 8.58
CA LEU A 294 8.82 -9.91 8.17
C LEU A 294 8.61 -9.57 6.69
N ALA A 295 8.95 -8.36 6.26
CA ALA A 295 8.80 -7.94 4.87
C ALA A 295 9.62 -8.82 3.90
N LEU A 296 10.85 -9.17 4.26
CA LEU A 296 11.68 -10.10 3.49
C LEU A 296 11.05 -11.51 3.39
N THR A 297 10.56 -12.04 4.51
CA THR A 297 9.89 -13.36 4.52
C THR A 297 8.68 -13.37 3.58
N ARG A 298 7.85 -12.32 3.64
CA ARG A 298 6.68 -12.16 2.76
C ARG A 298 7.07 -11.97 1.29
N HIS A 299 8.20 -11.32 1.03
CA HIS A 299 8.75 -11.20 -0.32
C HIS A 299 9.24 -12.56 -0.85
N ASP A 300 9.90 -13.37 -0.05
CA ASP A 300 10.32 -14.72 -0.44
C ASP A 300 9.12 -15.62 -0.73
N GLU A 301 8.06 -15.53 0.08
CA GLU A 301 6.78 -16.21 -0.16
C GLU A 301 6.14 -15.79 -1.50
N PHE A 302 6.19 -14.50 -1.84
CA PHE A 302 5.75 -13.99 -3.14
C PHE A 302 6.55 -14.64 -4.28
N LEU A 303 7.88 -14.63 -4.20
CA LEU A 303 8.74 -15.17 -5.24
C LEU A 303 8.51 -16.67 -5.44
N GLN A 304 8.34 -17.43 -4.35
CA GLN A 304 8.03 -18.85 -4.41
C GLN A 304 6.66 -19.11 -5.04
N ARG A 305 5.63 -18.34 -4.69
CA ARG A 305 4.30 -18.43 -5.33
C ARG A 305 4.39 -18.10 -6.82
N ASN A 306 5.14 -17.06 -7.17
CA ASN A 306 5.30 -16.63 -8.56
C ASN A 306 5.97 -17.71 -9.43
N GLN A 307 7.03 -18.36 -8.93
CA GLN A 307 7.69 -19.46 -9.63
C GLN A 307 6.77 -20.66 -9.89
N ASN A 308 5.86 -20.96 -8.97
CA ASN A 308 4.96 -22.11 -9.04
C ASN A 308 3.58 -21.79 -9.64
N ARG A 309 3.34 -20.53 -10.04
CA ARG A 309 2.01 -20.04 -10.45
C ARG A 309 1.47 -20.78 -11.66
N GLN A 310 2.29 -20.94 -12.70
CA GLN A 310 1.92 -21.68 -13.91
C GLN A 310 1.54 -23.13 -13.60
N ILE A 311 2.41 -23.85 -12.87
CA ILE A 311 2.18 -25.24 -12.47
C ILE A 311 0.87 -25.35 -11.68
N THR A 312 0.60 -24.39 -10.79
CA THR A 312 -0.61 -24.36 -9.96
C THR A 312 -1.87 -24.24 -10.81
N TYR A 313 -1.88 -23.35 -11.81
CA TYR A 313 -3.03 -23.23 -12.72
C TYR A 313 -3.21 -24.44 -13.63
N GLU A 314 -2.12 -24.96 -14.20
CA GLU A 314 -2.18 -26.13 -15.07
C GLU A 314 -2.73 -27.35 -14.31
N LYS A 315 -2.21 -27.59 -13.10
CA LYS A 315 -2.71 -28.62 -12.19
C LYS A 315 -4.19 -28.43 -11.90
N PHE A 316 -4.59 -27.22 -11.48
CA PHE A 316 -5.99 -26.90 -11.18
C PHE A 316 -6.92 -27.16 -12.37
N LEU A 317 -6.54 -26.73 -13.58
CA LEU A 317 -7.35 -26.94 -14.79
C LEU A 317 -7.48 -28.41 -15.20
N ASN A 318 -6.49 -29.22 -14.87
CA ASN A 318 -6.49 -30.64 -15.18
C ASN A 318 -7.31 -31.44 -14.16
N GLU A 319 -7.20 -31.09 -12.88
CA GLU A 319 -7.87 -31.79 -11.77
C GLU A 319 -9.34 -31.38 -11.55
N SER A 320 -9.72 -30.14 -11.90
CA SER A 320 -11.09 -29.64 -11.63
C SER A 320 -12.17 -30.46 -12.35
N SER A 321 -13.12 -31.04 -11.64
CA SER A 321 -14.26 -31.77 -12.21
C SER A 321 -15.43 -30.84 -12.59
N GLN A 322 -16.43 -31.36 -13.29
CA GLN A 322 -17.68 -30.62 -13.57
C GLN A 322 -18.46 -30.32 -12.28
N SER A 323 -18.38 -31.19 -11.28
CA SER A 323 -18.94 -30.94 -9.94
C SER A 323 -18.26 -29.77 -9.24
N ASP A 324 -16.95 -29.63 -9.40
CA ASP A 324 -16.20 -28.52 -8.79
C ASP A 324 -16.60 -27.18 -9.40
N LEU A 325 -16.87 -27.14 -10.72
CA LEU A 325 -17.38 -25.93 -11.37
C LEU A 325 -18.73 -25.48 -10.78
N ASN A 326 -19.64 -26.41 -10.48
CA ASN A 326 -20.92 -26.05 -9.88
C ASN A 326 -20.76 -25.49 -8.45
N ILE A 327 -19.83 -26.03 -7.66
CA ILE A 327 -19.51 -25.53 -6.32
C ILE A 327 -18.89 -24.13 -6.41
N LEU A 328 -17.94 -23.93 -7.34
CA LEU A 328 -17.27 -22.63 -7.56
C LEU A 328 -18.22 -21.54 -8.03
N LEU A 329 -19.33 -21.89 -8.71
CA LEU A 329 -20.34 -20.95 -9.18
C LEU A 329 -21.42 -20.62 -8.12
N MET A 330 -21.47 -21.36 -7.01
CA MET A 330 -22.36 -21.09 -5.87
C MET A 330 -21.75 -20.11 -4.84
N ASN A 331 -20.43 -19.93 -4.86
CA ASN A 331 -19.67 -19.01 -4.00
C ASN A 331 -19.44 -17.65 -4.68
#